data_AF-A0A3B9CUX6-F1
#
_entry.id   AF-A0A3B9CUX6-F1
#
_cell.length_a   1.000
_cell.length_b   1.000
_cell.length_c   1.000
_cell.angle_alpha   90.00
_cell.angle_beta   90.00
_cell.angle_gamma   90.00
#
_symmetry.space_group_name_H-M   'P 1'
#
loop_
_entity.id
_entity.type
_entity.pdbx_description
1 polymer ?
#
loop_
_entity_poly.entity_id
_entity_poly.type
_entity_poly.pdbx_seq_one_letter_code
_entity_poly.pdbx_strand_id
1 'polypeptide(L)'
;AVTEATLDTDSRVLGIVVNGQARAYSIDRLSQMSDHVICDELGGSRIAVTYCDRTDCARALKLEEGDVVTVGGFKDGTMQIVHEHKLYDQLSPEIPLSDLECTTVTWGQWLSTHSDSTVVESGWNTGG
;
A
#
# COMPACT_ATOMS: atom_id res chain seq x y z
N ALA A 1 12.47 -3.19 -18.22
CA ALA A 1 13.31 -4.29 -17.71
C ALA A 1 12.87 -4.55 -16.28
N VAL A 2 12.50 -5.78 -15.94
CA VAL A 2 12.09 -6.15 -14.58
C VAL A 2 13.36 -6.14 -13.74
N THR A 3 13.56 -5.10 -12.93
CA THR A 3 14.63 -5.08 -11.94
C THR A 3 14.21 -6.02 -10.82
N GLU A 4 14.96 -7.11 -10.61
CA GLU A 4 14.91 -7.85 -9.36
C GLU A 4 15.09 -6.85 -8.22
N ALA A 5 14.05 -6.67 -7.42
CA ALA A 5 14.10 -5.75 -6.30
C ALA A 5 15.17 -6.22 -5.32
N THR A 6 16.09 -5.32 -4.96
CA THR A 6 17.20 -5.58 -4.03
C THR A 6 16.88 -4.99 -2.67
N LEU A 7 15.62 -5.10 -2.26
CA LEU A 7 15.21 -4.69 -0.93
C LEU A 7 15.92 -5.55 0.11
N ASP A 8 16.52 -4.92 1.12
CA ASP A 8 17.21 -5.63 2.20
C ASP A 8 16.22 -6.53 2.95
N THR A 9 16.66 -7.70 3.40
CA THR A 9 15.78 -8.64 4.12
C THR A 9 15.21 -8.03 5.41
N ASP A 10 15.91 -7.07 6.02
CA ASP A 10 15.48 -6.40 7.23
C ASP A 10 14.59 -5.16 6.95
N SER A 11 14.44 -4.76 5.68
CA SER A 11 13.54 -3.66 5.31
C SER A 11 12.09 -3.97 5.67
N ARG A 12 11.39 -2.99 6.25
CA ARG A 12 9.96 -3.11 6.56
C ARG A 12 9.13 -3.02 5.29
N VAL A 13 8.16 -3.92 5.18
CA VAL A 13 7.21 -3.95 4.07
C VAL A 13 5.79 -4.14 4.60
N LEU A 14 4.82 -3.64 3.84
CA LEU A 14 3.42 -4.04 3.97
C LEU A 14 3.13 -5.13 2.94
N GLY A 15 2.91 -6.36 3.39
CA GLY A 15 2.56 -7.51 2.56
C GLY A 15 1.05 -7.64 2.38
N ILE A 16 0.62 -7.93 1.16
CA ILE A 16 -0.77 -8.13 0.77
C ILE A 16 -0.86 -9.36 -0.16
N VAL A 17 -1.91 -10.17 0.02
CA VAL A 17 -2.26 -11.26 -0.89
C VAL A 17 -3.67 -11.05 -1.43
N VAL A 18 -3.81 -11.02 -2.75
CA VAL A 18 -5.12 -10.93 -3.43
C VAL A 18 -5.21 -12.01 -4.50
N ASN A 19 -6.26 -12.83 -4.45
CA ASN A 19 -6.50 -13.92 -5.40
C ASN A 19 -5.28 -14.82 -5.63
N GLY A 20 -4.54 -15.13 -4.55
CA GLY A 20 -3.33 -15.97 -4.58
C GLY A 20 -2.06 -15.28 -5.07
N GLN A 21 -2.11 -14.00 -5.46
CA GLN A 21 -0.93 -13.22 -5.83
C GLN A 21 -0.45 -12.38 -4.64
N ALA A 22 0.83 -12.55 -4.28
CA ALA A 22 1.48 -11.82 -3.21
C ALA A 22 2.27 -10.62 -3.75
N ARG A 23 2.12 -9.48 -3.09
CA ARG A 23 2.95 -8.29 -3.31
C ARG A 23 3.23 -7.59 -1.99
N ALA A 24 4.43 -7.08 -1.86
CA ALA A 24 4.84 -6.25 -0.75
C ALA A 24 5.06 -4.80 -1.21
N TYR A 25 4.88 -3.86 -0.29
CA TYR A 25 5.11 -2.43 -0.53
C TYR A 25 6.13 -1.96 0.51
N SER A 26 7.24 -1.40 0.06
CA SER A 26 8.25 -0.85 0.97
C SER A 26 7.63 0.23 1.85
N ILE A 27 7.82 0.12 3.16
CA ILE A 27 7.36 1.15 4.10
C ILE A 27 8.12 2.47 3.84
N ASP A 28 9.41 2.40 3.49
CA ASP A 28 10.19 3.59 3.12
C ASP A 28 9.61 4.27 1.88
N ARG A 29 9.13 3.47 0.91
CA ARG A 29 8.44 4.01 -0.27
C ARG A 29 7.14 4.70 0.11
N LEU A 30 6.31 4.02 0.91
CA LEU A 30 5.04 4.54 1.40
C LEU A 30 5.17 5.73 2.36
N SER A 31 6.37 6.00 2.88
CA SER A 31 6.69 7.14 3.73
C SER A 31 7.14 8.38 2.95
N GLN A 32 7.27 8.29 1.62
CA GLN A 32 7.62 9.45 0.81
C GLN A 32 6.43 10.40 0.68
N MET A 33 6.71 11.71 0.56
CA MET A 33 5.71 12.78 0.66
C MET A 33 4.47 12.62 -0.23
N SER A 34 4.60 11.98 -1.40
CA SER A 34 3.52 11.77 -2.36
C SER A 34 2.91 10.36 -2.33
N ASP A 35 3.40 9.48 -1.47
CA ASP A 35 3.26 8.02 -1.63
C ASP A 35 2.64 7.29 -0.45
N HIS A 36 2.12 8.07 0.51
CA HIS A 36 1.28 7.56 1.58
C HIS A 36 0.05 6.78 1.09
N VAL A 37 -0.34 6.94 -0.18
CA VAL A 37 -1.36 6.15 -0.85
C VAL A 37 -0.82 5.69 -2.21
N ILE A 38 -0.79 4.38 -2.42
CA ILE A 38 -0.48 3.76 -3.72
C ILE A 38 -1.72 3.03 -4.20
N CYS A 39 -2.20 3.38 -5.40
CA CYS A 39 -3.20 2.58 -6.11
C CYS A 39 -2.48 1.60 -7.05
N ASP A 40 -2.88 0.33 -7.01
CA ASP A 40 -2.23 -0.76 -7.74
C ASP A 40 -3.26 -1.78 -8.25
N GLU A 41 -2.83 -2.66 -9.15
CA GLU A 41 -3.56 -3.85 -9.57
C GLU A 41 -2.81 -5.12 -9.14
N LEU A 42 -3.49 -5.96 -8.38
CA LEU A 42 -2.97 -7.21 -7.84
C LEU A 42 -4.02 -8.32 -7.92
N GLY A 43 -3.68 -9.48 -8.46
CA GLY A 43 -4.60 -10.60 -8.55
C GLY A 43 -5.84 -10.30 -9.40
N GLY A 44 -5.74 -9.36 -10.35
CA GLY A 44 -6.89 -8.88 -11.14
C GLY A 44 -7.87 -8.00 -10.37
N SER A 45 -7.52 -7.51 -9.17
CA SER A 45 -8.31 -6.53 -8.42
C SER A 45 -7.56 -5.21 -8.31
N ARG A 46 -8.29 -4.08 -8.41
CA ARG A 46 -7.76 -2.76 -8.06
C ARG A 46 -7.71 -2.63 -6.55
N ILE A 47 -6.62 -2.08 -6.03
CA ILE A 47 -6.42 -1.89 -4.59
C ILE A 47 -5.82 -0.52 -4.29
N ALA A 48 -6.10 0.00 -3.10
CA ALA A 48 -5.39 1.13 -2.52
C ALA A 48 -4.65 0.66 -1.27
N VAL A 49 -3.36 0.92 -1.23
CA VAL A 49 -2.49 0.69 -0.09
C VAL A 49 -2.20 2.03 0.57
N THR A 50 -2.48 2.13 1.86
CA THR A 50 -2.29 3.37 2.62
C THR A 50 -1.36 3.14 3.78
N TYR A 51 -0.50 4.10 4.06
CA TYR A 51 0.38 4.07 5.22
C TYR A 51 0.70 5.47 5.74
N CYS A 52 0.60 5.64 7.06
CA CYS A 52 1.02 6.84 7.76
C CYS A 52 2.32 6.58 8.53
N ASP A 53 3.39 7.20 8.10
CA ASP A 53 4.72 7.18 8.73
C ASP A 53 4.74 7.80 10.13
N ARG A 54 3.79 8.69 10.43
CA ARG A 54 3.67 9.38 11.73
C ARG A 54 3.02 8.53 12.81
N THR A 55 2.10 7.64 12.44
CA THR A 55 1.35 6.79 13.38
C THR A 55 1.64 5.31 13.19
N ASP A 56 2.52 4.96 12.24
CA ASP A 56 2.87 3.60 11.84
C ASP A 56 1.63 2.72 11.53
N CYS A 57 0.61 3.33 10.94
CA CYS A 57 -0.67 2.67 10.63
C CYS A 57 -0.76 2.38 9.14
N ALA A 58 -1.17 1.15 8.80
CA ALA A 58 -1.38 0.71 7.44
C ALA A 58 -2.82 0.23 7.23
N ARG A 59 -3.32 0.36 6.00
CA ARG A 59 -4.61 -0.20 5.59
C ARG A 59 -4.61 -0.47 4.09
N ALA A 60 -5.18 -1.61 3.70
CA ALA A 60 -5.40 -1.98 2.31
C ALA A 60 -6.90 -2.02 2.02
N LEU A 61 -7.30 -1.41 0.91
CA LEU A 61 -8.69 -1.28 0.50
C LEU A 61 -8.85 -1.87 -0.90
N LYS A 62 -9.92 -2.63 -1.12
CA LYS A 62 -10.34 -3.04 -2.45
C LYS A 62 -11.05 -1.87 -3.13
N LEU A 63 -10.71 -1.64 -4.39
CA LEU A 63 -11.30 -0.61 -5.24
C LEU A 63 -12.13 -1.28 -6.35
N GLU A 64 -13.25 -0.64 -6.69
CA GLU A 64 -14.06 -0.95 -7.85
C GLU A 64 -13.68 -0.02 -9.02
N GLU A 65 -14.33 -0.16 -10.17
CA GLU A 65 -14.08 0.70 -11.34
C GLU A 65 -14.46 2.17 -11.03
N GLY A 66 -13.58 3.10 -11.40
CA GLY A 66 -13.79 4.53 -11.16
C GLY A 66 -13.38 5.03 -9.78
N ASP A 67 -13.14 4.13 -8.81
CA ASP A 67 -12.64 4.52 -7.50
C ASP A 67 -11.25 5.16 -7.60
N VAL A 68 -11.10 6.25 -6.85
CA VAL A 68 -9.85 6.98 -6.65
C VAL A 68 -9.69 7.21 -5.15
N VAL A 69 -8.49 6.89 -4.64
CA VAL A 69 -8.09 7.17 -3.27
C VAL A 69 -6.78 7.95 -3.32
N THR A 70 -6.72 9.09 -2.64
CA THR A 70 -5.52 9.92 -2.54
C THR A 70 -5.27 10.37 -1.11
N VAL A 71 -4.08 10.90 -0.84
CA VAL A 71 -3.76 11.48 0.47
C VAL A 71 -4.52 12.80 0.66
N GLY A 72 -5.22 12.93 1.81
CA GLY A 72 -5.98 14.11 2.21
C GLY A 72 -5.25 15.04 3.18
N GLY A 73 -4.05 14.65 3.61
CA GLY A 73 -3.23 15.37 4.59
C GLY A 73 -3.26 14.72 5.96
N PHE A 74 -2.85 15.46 6.99
CA PHE A 74 -2.82 14.99 8.37
C PHE A 74 -3.55 15.98 9.27
N LYS A 75 -4.57 15.51 10.00
CA LYS A 75 -5.41 16.33 10.87
C LYS A 75 -5.80 15.52 12.10
N ASP A 76 -5.92 16.18 13.24
CA ASP A 76 -6.42 15.58 14.49
C ASP A 76 -5.70 14.29 14.92
N GLY A 77 -4.41 14.18 14.60
CA GLY A 77 -3.58 13.03 14.98
C GLY A 77 -3.64 11.83 14.02
N THR A 78 -4.35 11.96 12.90
CA THR A 78 -4.48 10.88 11.91
C THR A 78 -4.19 11.38 10.49
N MET A 79 -3.68 10.49 9.66
CA MET A 79 -3.69 10.71 8.22
C MET A 79 -5.13 10.65 7.71
N GLN A 80 -5.44 11.52 6.75
CA GLN A 80 -6.70 11.49 6.03
C GLN A 80 -6.47 10.99 4.61
N ILE A 81 -7.48 10.32 4.07
CA ILE A 81 -7.57 9.96 2.65
C ILE A 81 -8.76 10.67 2.02
N VAL A 82 -8.67 10.94 0.74
CA VAL A 82 -9.79 11.44 -0.07
C VAL A 82 -10.34 10.29 -0.89
N HIS A 83 -11.65 10.10 -0.83
CA HIS A 83 -12.41 9.19 -1.68
C HIS A 83 -13.75 9.83 -2.02
N GLU A 84 -14.16 9.82 -3.29
CA GLU A 84 -15.36 10.51 -3.79
C GLU A 84 -15.47 11.98 -3.33
N HIS A 85 -14.36 12.72 -3.36
CA HIS A 85 -14.25 14.12 -2.90
C HIS A 85 -14.55 14.35 -1.40
N LYS A 86 -14.66 13.29 -0.60
CA LYS A 86 -14.81 13.37 0.86
C LYS A 86 -13.50 12.98 1.54
N LEU A 87 -13.24 13.65 2.66
CA LEU A 87 -12.12 13.32 3.55
C LEU A 87 -12.58 12.29 4.59
N TYR A 88 -11.76 11.26 4.78
CA TYR A 88 -11.93 10.27 5.83
C TYR A 88 -10.63 10.10 6.58
N ASP A 89 -10.69 9.85 7.88
CA ASP A 89 -9.53 9.35 8.61
C ASP A 89 -9.15 7.97 8.05
N GLN A 90 -7.84 7.70 7.87
CA GLN A 90 -7.32 6.51 7.19
C GLN A 90 -7.95 5.20 7.67
N LEU A 91 -8.13 5.06 8.99
CA LEU A 91 -8.67 3.86 9.63
C LEU A 91 -10.18 3.92 9.88
N SER A 92 -10.87 4.95 9.36
CA SER A 92 -12.31 5.10 9.59
C SER A 92 -13.08 3.95 8.94
N PRO A 93 -13.96 3.25 9.69
CA PRO A 93 -14.85 2.25 9.12
C PRO A 93 -15.94 2.86 8.22
N GLU A 94 -16.07 4.19 8.19
CA GLU A 94 -17.06 4.89 7.36
C GLU A 94 -16.62 5.05 5.90
N ILE A 95 -15.36 4.71 5.57
CA ILE A 95 -14.89 4.66 4.19
C ILE A 95 -15.68 3.56 3.48
N PRO A 96 -16.43 3.85 2.40
CA PRO A 96 -17.32 2.89 1.74
C PRO A 96 -16.56 1.91 0.81
N LEU A 97 -15.39 1.44 1.24
CA LEU A 97 -14.53 0.51 0.52
C LEU A 97 -14.29 -0.72 1.40
N SER A 98 -14.17 -1.89 0.77
CA SER A 98 -13.94 -3.14 1.50
C SER A 98 -12.47 -3.26 1.92
N ASP A 99 -12.23 -3.67 3.16
CA ASP A 99 -10.88 -3.97 3.65
C ASP A 99 -10.29 -5.22 2.98
N LEU A 100 -8.98 -5.16 2.74
CA LEU A 100 -8.14 -6.30 2.39
C LEU A 100 -7.18 -6.59 3.54
N GLU A 101 -6.88 -7.86 3.75
CA GLU A 101 -5.84 -8.24 4.71
C GLU A 101 -4.48 -7.71 4.26
N CYS A 102 -3.79 -7.06 5.19
CA CYS A 102 -2.42 -6.60 5.01
C CYS A 102 -1.64 -6.81 6.31
N THR A 103 -0.34 -7.02 6.20
CA THR A 103 0.52 -7.22 7.37
C THR A 103 1.83 -6.48 7.22
N THR A 104 2.32 -5.88 8.31
CA THR A 104 3.62 -5.21 8.32
C THR A 104 4.66 -6.16 8.91
N VAL A 105 5.65 -6.53 8.11
CA VAL A 105 6.73 -7.47 8.45
C VAL A 105 8.03 -7.02 7.80
N THR A 106 9.13 -7.69 8.09
CA THR A 106 10.36 -7.52 7.29
C THR A 106 10.23 -8.24 5.95
N TRP A 107 10.96 -7.79 4.93
CA TRP A 107 10.96 -8.39 3.61
C TRP A 107 11.40 -9.87 3.64
N GLY A 108 12.42 -10.19 4.42
CA GLY A 108 12.90 -11.56 4.61
C GLY A 108 11.85 -12.45 5.27
N GLN A 109 11.14 -11.97 6.29
CA GLN A 109 10.02 -12.70 6.89
C GLN A 109 8.90 -12.92 5.89
N TRP A 110 8.54 -11.90 5.10
CA TRP A 110 7.52 -12.03 4.08
C TRP A 110 7.87 -13.11 3.05
N LEU A 111 9.08 -13.04 2.48
CA LEU A 111 9.58 -14.00 1.49
C LEU A 111 9.66 -15.43 2.03
N SER A 112 9.86 -15.63 3.34
CA SER A 112 9.83 -16.97 3.95
C SER A 112 8.49 -17.69 3.80
N THR A 113 7.41 -16.93 3.59
CA THR A 113 6.04 -17.43 3.40
C THR A 113 5.50 -17.20 1.99
N HIS A 114 6.02 -16.20 1.28
CA HIS A 114 5.58 -15.78 -0.05
C HIS A 114 6.79 -15.63 -0.98
N SER A 115 7.47 -16.74 -1.29
CA SER A 115 8.74 -16.74 -2.07
C SER A 115 8.63 -16.08 -3.44
N ASP A 116 7.44 -16.13 -4.03
CA ASP A 116 7.16 -15.61 -5.37
C ASP A 116 6.62 -14.16 -5.33
N SER A 117 6.64 -13.52 -4.16
CA SER A 117 6.14 -12.16 -4.00
C SER A 117 6.96 -11.17 -4.80
N THR A 118 6.25 -10.23 -5.43
CA THR A 118 6.87 -9.00 -5.94
C THR A 118 6.98 -7.95 -4.83
N VAL A 119 7.78 -6.90 -5.03
CA VAL A 119 7.83 -5.76 -4.11
C VAL A 119 7.88 -4.43 -4.87
N VAL A 120 7.17 -3.44 -4.34
CA VAL A 120 7.15 -2.06 -4.83
C VAL A 120 8.06 -1.21 -3.94
N GLU A 121 9.25 -0.87 -4.43
CA GLU A 121 10.30 -0.18 -3.66
C GLU A 121 10.63 1.24 -4.14
N SER A 122 10.34 1.57 -5.40
CA SER A 122 10.63 2.89 -5.98
C SER A 122 9.46 3.41 -6.81
N GLY A 123 9.34 4.74 -6.89
CA GLY A 123 8.38 5.40 -7.76
C GLY A 123 8.81 5.29 -9.21
N TRP A 124 7.84 4.99 -10.09
CA TRP A 124 7.95 4.97 -11.55
C TRP A 124 9.29 5.48 -12.14
N ASN A 125 10.11 4.54 -12.65
CA ASN A 125 11.04 4.84 -13.72
C ASN A 125 10.22 5.01 -15.00
N THR A 126 10.12 6.22 -15.54
CA THR A 126 9.67 6.44 -16.93
C THR A 126 10.73 5.87 -17.87
N GLY A 127 10.66 4.58 -18.16
CA GLY A 127 11.40 3.95 -19.23
C GLY A 127 10.51 3.77 -20.46
N GLY A 128 10.59 4.71 -21.41
CA GLY A 128 9.97 4.61 -22.74
C GLY A 128 9.32 5.90 -23.19
#